data_AF-A0A1P8EMQ7-F1
#
_entry.id   AF-A0A1P8EMQ7-F1
#
_cell.length_a   1.000
_cell.length_b   1.000
_cell.length_c   1.000
_cell.angle_alpha   90.00
_cell.angle_beta   90.00
_cell.angle_gamma   90.00
#
_symmetry.space_group_name_H-M   'P 1'
#
loop_
_entity.id
_entity.type
_entity.pdbx_description
1 polymer ?
#
loop_
_entity_poly.entity_id
_entity_poly.type
_entity_poly.pdbx_seq_one_letter_code
_entity_poly.pdbx_strand_id
1 'polypeptide(L)'
;MNPPLPQAPINWIAVFALIFLPLVAVVAIPLYAYHHDFSAAAWVSMFVLLGISSLGITAGYHRLWAHRAYEATLPLKVILMIMGTFAVQNSVLYWASGHRTHHRHVDDVEKDPYSIKNGFWYAHLGWMLKNYPAAEPNFKNAPDLLNDKLVMFQHKYYVPLVIVVHVAILTLVGWAVGDMWGVVLLGGLVRLILSHHVTFFINSLCHMWGKRPYTDENTARDNFWLAIATWGEGYHNYHHIFQYDYRNGVKWWQYDPTKWLIWTCSKLGLAKNLRRIPSFNIKKAELAMKFKYAEQDLAIYGHDVNSDLVQMKQRIAQEYDAFTHTLNDWAKLKEQELHAKKAAVAEKIHQMDHKLKVDFQLLEHRLSHHRECLETLMRNVKKRNAVSE
;
A
#
# COMPACT_ATOMS: atom_id res chain seq x y z
N MET A 1 23.11 -24.23 -3.54
CA MET A 1 21.73 -24.74 -3.66
C MET A 1 21.00 -24.34 -2.40
N ASN A 2 19.77 -23.82 -2.50
CA ASN A 2 18.99 -23.49 -1.32
C ASN A 2 18.61 -24.79 -0.58
N PRO A 3 18.47 -24.76 0.75
CA PRO A 3 17.98 -25.91 1.50
C PRO A 3 16.62 -26.36 0.95
N PRO A 4 16.30 -27.66 1.00
CA PRO A 4 14.99 -28.14 0.59
C PRO A 4 13.90 -27.47 1.43
N LEU A 5 12.77 -27.17 0.79
CA LEU A 5 11.62 -26.60 1.49
C LEU A 5 11.18 -27.53 2.64
N PRO A 6 10.74 -26.96 3.78
CA PRO A 6 10.26 -27.76 4.90
C PRO A 6 9.06 -28.62 4.47
N GLN A 7 8.93 -29.80 5.06
CA GLN A 7 7.75 -30.63 4.85
C GLN A 7 6.53 -29.96 5.46
N ALA A 8 5.44 -29.86 4.70
CA ALA A 8 4.20 -29.24 5.11
C ALA A 8 3.01 -30.01 4.53
N PRO A 9 1.88 -30.12 5.27
CA PRO A 9 0.70 -30.80 4.79
C PRO A 9 0.08 -30.03 3.61
N ILE A 10 -0.59 -30.75 2.71
CA ILE A 10 -1.24 -30.17 1.53
C ILE A 10 -2.43 -29.30 1.96
N ASN A 11 -2.53 -28.12 1.36
CA ASN A 11 -3.70 -27.26 1.48
C ASN A 11 -4.71 -27.61 0.37
N TRP A 12 -5.62 -28.53 0.67
CA TRP A 12 -6.60 -29.01 -0.32
C TRP A 12 -7.55 -27.92 -0.81
N ILE A 13 -7.85 -26.91 0.02
CA ILE A 13 -8.68 -25.77 -0.39
C ILE A 13 -7.97 -24.96 -1.48
N ALA A 14 -6.69 -24.64 -1.26
CA ALA A 14 -5.87 -23.93 -2.25
C ALA A 14 -5.65 -24.77 -3.52
N VAL A 15 -5.37 -26.07 -3.39
CA VAL A 15 -5.24 -26.99 -4.53
C VAL A 15 -6.51 -27.00 -5.37
N PHE A 16 -7.68 -27.12 -4.75
CA PHE A 16 -8.94 -27.12 -5.46
C PHE A 16 -9.18 -25.78 -6.18
N ALA A 17 -9.02 -24.66 -5.47
CA ALA A 17 -9.29 -23.34 -6.01
C ALA A 17 -8.30 -22.88 -7.08
N LEU A 18 -7.02 -23.23 -6.95
CA LEU A 18 -5.93 -22.69 -7.79
C LEU A 18 -5.41 -23.67 -8.85
N ILE A 19 -5.79 -24.95 -8.78
CA ILE A 19 -5.41 -25.96 -9.79
C ILE A 19 -6.64 -26.59 -10.41
N PHE A 20 -7.50 -27.22 -9.61
CA PHE A 20 -8.63 -27.97 -10.15
C PHE A 20 -9.65 -27.07 -10.85
N LEU A 21 -10.04 -25.96 -10.22
CA LEU A 21 -11.01 -25.03 -10.79
C LEU A 21 -10.52 -24.39 -12.12
N PRO A 22 -9.26 -23.93 -12.25
CA PRO A 22 -8.70 -23.54 -13.54
C PRO A 22 -8.70 -24.65 -14.60
N LEU A 23 -8.36 -25.90 -14.24
CA LEU A 23 -8.40 -27.02 -15.18
C LEU A 23 -9.81 -27.27 -15.71
N VAL A 24 -10.82 -27.20 -14.83
CA VAL A 24 -12.23 -27.27 -15.23
C VAL A 24 -12.58 -26.11 -16.17
N ALA A 25 -12.14 -24.89 -15.87
CA ALA A 25 -12.41 -23.73 -16.72
C ALA A 25 -11.82 -23.86 -18.13
N VAL A 26 -10.61 -24.43 -18.27
CA VAL A 26 -9.95 -24.66 -19.57
C VAL A 26 -10.77 -25.58 -20.47
N VAL A 27 -11.58 -26.49 -19.91
CA VAL A 27 -12.46 -27.39 -20.69
C VAL A 27 -13.86 -26.80 -20.83
N ALA A 28 -14.45 -26.31 -19.73
CA ALA A 28 -15.84 -25.87 -19.68
C ALA A 28 -16.08 -24.60 -20.50
N ILE A 29 -15.13 -23.65 -20.52
CA ILE A 29 -15.31 -22.37 -21.23
C ILE A 29 -15.32 -22.58 -22.75
N PRO A 30 -14.35 -23.29 -23.38
CA PRO A 30 -14.44 -23.58 -24.81
C PRO A 30 -15.63 -24.45 -25.19
N LEU A 31 -16.00 -25.43 -24.36
CA LEU A 31 -17.17 -26.26 -24.61
C LEU A 31 -18.47 -25.43 -24.59
N TYR A 32 -18.60 -24.51 -23.64
CA TYR A 32 -19.70 -23.56 -23.62
C TYR A 32 -19.69 -22.69 -24.87
N ALA A 33 -18.53 -22.11 -25.22
CA ALA A 33 -18.36 -21.26 -26.40
C ALA A 33 -18.70 -21.97 -27.72
N TYR A 34 -18.53 -23.30 -27.78
CA TYR A 34 -18.88 -24.10 -28.95
C TYR A 34 -20.41 -24.24 -29.13
N HIS A 35 -21.16 -24.30 -28.03
CA HIS A 35 -22.62 -24.46 -28.05
C HIS A 35 -23.39 -23.15 -27.90
N HIS A 36 -22.76 -22.11 -27.36
CA HIS A 36 -23.35 -20.83 -27.02
C HIS A 36 -22.35 -19.71 -27.27
N ASP A 37 -22.81 -18.61 -27.88
CA ASP A 37 -21.97 -17.42 -28.04
C ASP A 37 -21.89 -16.61 -26.74
N PHE A 38 -20.75 -16.00 -26.50
CA PHE A 38 -20.61 -14.96 -25.49
C PHE A 38 -20.92 -13.59 -26.09
N SER A 39 -21.81 -12.83 -25.48
CA SER A 39 -22.06 -11.45 -25.92
C SER A 39 -20.81 -10.59 -25.77
N ALA A 40 -20.64 -9.57 -26.64
CA ALA A 40 -19.56 -8.60 -26.49
C ALA A 40 -19.60 -7.89 -25.13
N ALA A 41 -20.80 -7.68 -24.58
CA ALA A 41 -20.99 -7.06 -23.29
C ALA A 41 -20.56 -7.97 -22.12
N ALA A 42 -20.66 -9.30 -22.23
CA ALA A 42 -20.07 -10.23 -21.25
C ALA A 42 -18.53 -10.14 -21.23
N TRP A 43 -17.90 -10.04 -22.40
CA TRP A 43 -16.45 -9.81 -22.51
C TRP A 43 -16.03 -8.49 -21.88
N VAL A 44 -16.73 -7.39 -22.18
CA VAL A 44 -16.46 -6.08 -21.57
C VAL A 44 -16.64 -6.16 -20.05
N SER A 45 -17.71 -6.83 -19.59
CA SER A 45 -17.98 -7.02 -18.16
C SER A 45 -16.84 -7.76 -17.46
N MET A 46 -16.23 -8.76 -18.09
CA MET A 46 -15.06 -9.46 -17.57
C MET A 46 -13.91 -8.50 -17.24
N PHE A 47 -13.53 -7.62 -18.18
CA PHE A 47 -12.43 -6.68 -17.98
C PHE A 47 -12.76 -5.59 -16.95
N VAL A 48 -14.00 -5.10 -16.94
CA VAL A 48 -14.47 -4.13 -15.93
C VAL A 48 -14.42 -4.74 -14.52
N LEU A 49 -14.97 -5.96 -14.36
CA LEU A 49 -14.97 -6.69 -13.11
C LEU A 49 -13.55 -7.07 -12.65
N LEU A 50 -12.66 -7.38 -13.59
CA LEU A 50 -11.23 -7.56 -13.30
C LEU A 50 -10.65 -6.28 -12.69
N GLY A 51 -10.83 -5.13 -13.34
CA GLY A 51 -10.37 -3.84 -12.82
C GLY A 51 -10.96 -3.49 -11.45
N ILE A 52 -12.24 -3.75 -11.21
CA ILE A 52 -12.88 -3.56 -9.91
C ILE A 52 -12.18 -4.41 -8.84
N SER A 53 -11.99 -5.70 -9.08
CA SER A 53 -11.31 -6.59 -8.12
C SER A 53 -9.84 -6.18 -7.88
N SER A 54 -9.10 -5.83 -8.94
CA SER A 54 -7.71 -5.38 -8.85
C SER A 54 -7.55 -4.06 -8.10
N LEU A 55 -8.44 -3.08 -8.32
CA LEU A 55 -8.44 -1.82 -7.57
C LEU A 55 -8.77 -2.04 -6.09
N GLY A 56 -9.63 -3.02 -5.76
CA GLY A 56 -9.89 -3.42 -4.37
C GLY A 56 -8.64 -3.92 -3.64
N ILE A 57 -7.83 -4.73 -4.33
CA ILE A 57 -6.55 -5.22 -3.80
C ILE A 57 -5.53 -4.08 -3.69
N THR A 58 -5.30 -3.35 -4.78
CA THR A 58 -4.22 -2.35 -4.85
C THR A 58 -4.53 -1.10 -4.01
N ALA A 59 -5.71 -0.49 -4.19
CA ALA A 59 -6.08 0.72 -3.43
C ALA A 59 -6.43 0.38 -1.97
N GLY A 60 -7.07 -0.77 -1.74
CA GLY A 60 -7.52 -1.21 -0.43
C GLY A 60 -6.46 -2.04 0.30
N TYR A 61 -6.43 -3.34 0.01
CA TYR A 61 -5.65 -4.33 0.78
C TYR A 61 -4.18 -3.91 0.93
N HIS A 62 -3.58 -3.48 -0.18
CA HIS A 62 -2.19 -3.11 -0.27
C HIS A 62 -1.91 -1.71 0.30
N ARG A 63 -2.33 -0.65 -0.39
CA ARG A 63 -1.89 0.71 -0.04
C ARG A 63 -2.58 1.27 1.21
N LEU A 64 -3.86 0.95 1.44
CA LEU A 64 -4.60 1.44 2.61
C LEU A 64 -4.31 0.61 3.86
N TRP A 65 -4.56 -0.70 3.83
CA TRP A 65 -4.48 -1.54 5.03
C TRP A 65 -3.08 -2.08 5.30
N ALA A 66 -2.35 -2.59 4.30
CA ALA A 66 -1.01 -3.13 4.53
C ALA A 66 0.02 -2.03 4.80
N HIS A 67 0.06 -0.98 3.97
CA HIS A 67 1.09 0.08 4.04
C HIS A 67 0.67 1.37 4.72
N ARG A 68 -0.63 1.59 4.98
CA ARG A 68 -1.14 2.82 5.60
C ARG A 68 -0.68 4.07 4.86
N ALA A 69 -0.62 3.98 3.53
CA ALA A 69 -0.13 5.04 2.65
C ALA A 69 -1.09 6.23 2.56
N TYR A 70 -2.34 6.04 2.95
CA TYR A 70 -3.35 7.09 3.10
C TYR A 70 -4.41 6.68 4.13
N GLU A 71 -5.25 7.62 4.52
CA GLU A 71 -6.44 7.37 5.33
C GLU A 71 -7.70 7.50 4.48
N ALA A 72 -8.67 6.62 4.69
CA ALA A 72 -9.94 6.61 3.98
C ALA A 72 -11.12 6.83 4.93
N THR A 73 -12.15 7.52 4.44
CA THR A 73 -13.47 7.59 5.10
C THR A 73 -14.14 6.21 5.13
N LEU A 74 -15.11 6.02 6.03
CA LEU A 74 -15.83 4.75 6.16
C LEU A 74 -16.49 4.30 4.85
N PRO A 75 -17.19 5.15 4.07
CA PRO A 75 -17.78 4.72 2.80
C PRO A 75 -16.74 4.19 1.81
N LEU A 76 -15.59 4.87 1.67
CA LEU A 76 -14.51 4.41 0.81
C LEU A 76 -13.91 3.09 1.31
N LYS A 77 -13.71 2.93 2.62
CA LYS A 77 -13.25 1.66 3.21
C LYS A 77 -14.21 0.50 2.90
N VAL A 78 -15.52 0.71 3.01
CA VAL A 78 -16.54 -0.32 2.72
C VAL A 78 -16.50 -0.71 1.25
N ILE A 79 -16.45 0.26 0.34
CA ILE A 79 -16.36 0.02 -1.11
C ILE A 79 -15.10 -0.81 -1.42
N LEU A 80 -13.93 -0.38 -0.95
CA LEU A 80 -12.66 -1.08 -1.20
C LEU A 80 -12.64 -2.48 -0.60
N MET A 81 -13.27 -2.69 0.56
CA MET A 81 -13.40 -4.00 1.18
C MET A 81 -14.28 -4.92 0.32
N ILE A 82 -15.43 -4.45 -0.19
CA ILE A 82 -16.29 -5.23 -1.09
C ILE A 82 -15.53 -5.60 -2.37
N MET A 83 -14.86 -4.63 -2.98
CA MET A 83 -14.04 -4.84 -4.18
C MET A 83 -12.93 -5.87 -3.95
N GLY A 84 -12.21 -5.77 -2.83
CA GLY A 84 -11.16 -6.74 -2.48
C GLY A 84 -11.72 -8.11 -2.08
N THR A 85 -12.91 -8.17 -1.49
CA THR A 85 -13.60 -9.44 -1.20
C THR A 85 -13.98 -10.18 -2.49
N PHE A 86 -14.34 -9.43 -3.54
CA PHE A 86 -14.60 -9.97 -4.88
C PHE A 86 -13.35 -10.55 -5.57
N ALA A 87 -12.14 -10.20 -5.11
CA ALA A 87 -10.89 -10.77 -5.63
C ALA A 87 -10.54 -12.15 -5.04
N VAL A 88 -11.16 -12.56 -3.93
CA VAL A 88 -10.95 -13.84 -3.23
C VAL A 88 -9.46 -14.12 -2.94
N GLN A 89 -8.80 -13.20 -2.23
CA GLN A 89 -7.39 -13.32 -1.84
C GLN A 89 -7.21 -13.37 -0.31
N ASN A 90 -8.10 -14.08 0.38
CA ASN A 90 -8.30 -14.02 1.83
C ASN A 90 -8.81 -12.66 2.34
N SER A 91 -9.12 -12.61 3.64
CA SER A 91 -9.54 -11.37 4.32
C SER A 91 -8.43 -10.31 4.33
N VAL A 92 -8.81 -9.04 4.48
CA VAL A 92 -7.90 -7.90 4.64
C VAL A 92 -6.84 -8.17 5.70
N LEU A 93 -7.24 -8.69 6.87
CA LEU A 93 -6.32 -8.99 7.97
C LEU A 93 -5.26 -10.02 7.55
N TYR A 94 -5.70 -11.13 6.97
CA TYR A 94 -4.82 -12.22 6.52
C TYR A 94 -3.84 -11.72 5.46
N TRP A 95 -4.36 -11.06 4.42
CA TRP A 95 -3.55 -10.57 3.31
C TRP A 95 -2.54 -9.51 3.77
N ALA A 96 -3.01 -8.49 4.50
CA ALA A 96 -2.15 -7.40 4.94
C ALA A 96 -1.09 -7.84 5.96
N SER A 97 -1.42 -8.78 6.86
CA SER A 97 -0.46 -9.34 7.80
C SER A 97 0.62 -10.15 7.08
N GLY A 98 0.25 -11.01 6.11
CA GLY A 98 1.21 -11.75 5.28
C GLY A 98 2.11 -10.81 4.47
N HIS A 99 1.52 -9.79 3.84
CA HIS A 99 2.26 -8.80 3.05
C HIS A 99 3.24 -7.96 3.90
N ARG A 100 2.86 -7.59 5.12
CA ARG A 100 3.78 -6.93 6.07
C ARG A 100 4.94 -7.83 6.47
N THR A 101 4.71 -9.13 6.64
CA THR A 101 5.78 -10.10 6.90
C THR A 101 6.73 -10.21 5.71
N HIS A 102 6.21 -10.28 4.49
CA HIS A 102 7.00 -10.25 3.26
C HIS A 102 7.89 -9.01 3.20
N HIS A 103 7.34 -7.80 3.34
CA HIS A 103 8.16 -6.57 3.33
C HIS A 103 9.23 -6.51 4.42
N ARG A 104 9.00 -7.14 5.57
CA ARG A 104 9.98 -7.17 6.65
C ARG A 104 11.13 -8.14 6.38
N HIS A 105 10.89 -9.20 5.61
CA HIS A 105 11.84 -10.29 5.42
C HIS A 105 12.08 -10.63 3.95
N VAL A 106 11.89 -9.67 3.03
CA VAL A 106 11.96 -9.86 1.58
C VAL A 106 13.14 -10.74 1.19
N ASP A 107 12.87 -11.78 0.39
CA ASP A 107 13.85 -12.75 -0.10
C ASP A 107 14.49 -13.67 0.97
N ASP A 108 14.03 -13.66 2.22
CA ASP A 108 14.44 -14.63 3.25
C ASP A 108 13.72 -15.97 2.98
N VAL A 109 14.46 -17.05 2.80
CA VAL A 109 13.90 -18.35 2.40
C VAL A 109 13.06 -19.02 3.50
N GLU A 110 13.21 -18.59 4.75
CA GLU A 110 12.50 -19.16 5.91
C GLU A 110 11.39 -18.24 6.42
N LYS A 111 11.53 -16.92 6.26
CA LYS A 111 10.63 -15.93 6.87
C LYS A 111 9.74 -15.19 5.88
N ASP A 112 10.12 -15.11 4.61
CA ASP A 112 9.25 -14.54 3.58
C ASP A 112 8.31 -15.63 3.05
N PRO A 113 6.97 -15.47 3.22
CA PRO A 113 5.98 -16.47 2.84
C PRO A 113 6.14 -16.96 1.38
N TYR A 114 6.51 -16.05 0.48
CA TYR A 114 6.61 -16.32 -0.96
C TYR A 114 7.96 -15.87 -1.55
N SER A 115 9.03 -16.08 -0.78
CA SER A 115 10.40 -15.79 -1.19
C SER A 115 10.72 -16.30 -2.59
N ILE A 116 11.11 -15.40 -3.51
CA ILE A 116 11.50 -15.78 -4.87
C ILE A 116 12.75 -16.66 -4.91
N LYS A 117 13.56 -16.65 -3.84
CA LYS A 117 14.75 -17.50 -3.73
C LYS A 117 14.38 -18.98 -3.69
N ASN A 118 13.16 -19.34 -3.28
CA ASN A 118 12.66 -20.71 -3.36
C ASN A 118 12.18 -21.11 -4.78
N GLY A 119 12.31 -20.22 -5.76
CA GLY A 119 12.04 -20.45 -7.18
C GLY A 119 10.72 -19.86 -7.65
N PHE A 120 10.60 -19.70 -8.98
CA PHE A 120 9.44 -19.08 -9.63
C PHE A 120 8.12 -19.72 -9.23
N TRP A 121 8.02 -21.06 -9.33
CA TRP A 121 6.78 -21.77 -9.05
C TRP A 121 6.37 -21.73 -7.58
N TYR A 122 7.34 -21.70 -6.67
CA TYR A 122 7.06 -21.52 -5.24
C TYR A 122 6.43 -20.14 -4.99
N ALA A 123 7.11 -19.06 -5.42
CA ALA A 123 6.64 -17.69 -5.20
C ALA A 123 5.33 -17.38 -5.95
N HIS A 124 5.12 -17.97 -7.13
CA HIS A 124 3.91 -17.75 -7.91
C HIS A 124 2.69 -18.43 -7.28
N LEU A 125 2.77 -19.70 -6.90
CA LEU A 125 1.58 -20.45 -6.47
C LEU A 125 1.88 -21.51 -5.41
N GLY A 126 3.06 -22.13 -5.45
CA GLY A 126 3.45 -23.25 -4.60
C GLY A 126 3.40 -22.97 -3.10
N TRP A 127 3.69 -21.73 -2.67
CA TRP A 127 3.63 -21.32 -1.26
C TRP A 127 2.24 -21.45 -0.64
N MET A 128 1.17 -21.44 -1.45
CA MET A 128 -0.22 -21.61 -0.99
C MET A 128 -0.70 -23.06 -1.02
N LEU A 129 -0.05 -23.93 -1.80
CA LEU A 129 -0.50 -25.32 -2.00
C LEU A 129 -0.23 -26.23 -0.81
N LYS A 130 0.60 -25.79 0.14
CA LYS A 130 0.90 -26.48 1.38
C LYS A 130 0.89 -25.47 2.53
N ASN A 131 0.57 -25.94 3.74
CA ASN A 131 0.52 -25.10 4.94
C ASN A 131 1.94 -24.92 5.52
N TYR A 132 2.76 -24.16 4.82
CA TYR A 132 4.11 -23.83 5.28
C TYR A 132 4.05 -22.90 6.50
N PRO A 133 4.90 -23.09 7.53
CA PRO A 133 4.94 -22.19 8.69
C PRO A 133 5.18 -20.73 8.31
N ALA A 134 5.99 -20.46 7.28
CA ALA A 134 6.26 -19.12 6.77
C ALA A 134 5.04 -18.47 6.08
N ALA A 135 4.11 -19.27 5.56
CA ALA A 135 2.91 -18.82 4.86
C ALA A 135 1.78 -18.42 5.81
N GLU A 136 1.83 -18.85 7.08
CA GLU A 136 0.86 -18.50 8.11
C GLU A 136 1.09 -17.06 8.61
N PRO A 137 0.11 -16.15 8.46
CA PRO A 137 0.29 -14.76 8.88
C PRO A 137 0.40 -14.63 10.40
N ASN A 138 1.33 -13.81 10.85
CA ASN A 138 1.46 -13.45 12.26
C ASN A 138 0.70 -12.15 12.56
N PHE A 139 -0.55 -12.26 12.99
CA PHE A 139 -1.41 -11.09 13.27
C PHE A 139 -0.88 -10.13 14.33
N LYS A 140 0.14 -10.51 15.12
CA LYS A 140 0.84 -9.58 16.03
C LYS A 140 1.49 -8.41 15.29
N ASN A 141 1.77 -8.55 13.98
CA ASN A 141 2.30 -7.47 13.15
C ASN A 141 1.23 -6.47 12.66
N ALA A 142 -0.04 -6.68 13.01
CA ALA A 142 -1.17 -5.87 12.55
C ALA A 142 -2.15 -5.45 13.67
N PRO A 143 -1.67 -4.86 14.79
CA PRO A 143 -2.54 -4.44 15.88
C PRO A 143 -3.53 -3.35 15.44
N ASP A 144 -3.18 -2.51 14.47
CA ASP A 144 -4.09 -1.52 13.89
C ASP A 144 -5.27 -2.16 13.15
N LEU A 145 -5.05 -3.29 12.47
CA LEU A 145 -6.11 -4.02 11.76
C LEU A 145 -6.99 -4.83 12.70
N LEU A 146 -6.41 -5.41 13.75
CA LEU A 146 -7.15 -6.10 14.82
C LEU A 146 -8.13 -5.14 15.54
N ASN A 147 -7.79 -3.86 15.61
CA ASN A 147 -8.64 -2.82 16.22
C ASN A 147 -9.62 -2.17 15.22
N ASP A 148 -9.52 -2.44 13.91
CA ASP A 148 -10.45 -1.91 12.91
C ASP A 148 -11.70 -2.81 12.81
N LYS A 149 -12.84 -2.30 13.31
CA LYS A 149 -14.12 -3.04 13.35
C LYS A 149 -14.58 -3.53 11.98
N LEU A 150 -14.33 -2.77 10.91
CA LEU A 150 -14.73 -3.16 9.55
C LEU A 150 -13.87 -4.32 9.06
N VAL A 151 -12.56 -4.26 9.31
CA VAL A 151 -11.62 -5.34 8.96
C VAL A 151 -11.97 -6.62 9.71
N MET A 152 -12.26 -6.51 11.01
CA MET A 152 -12.64 -7.67 11.83
C MET A 152 -14.02 -8.24 11.47
N PHE A 153 -14.97 -7.40 11.09
CA PHE A 153 -16.24 -7.85 10.50
C PHE A 153 -16.00 -8.69 9.25
N GLN A 154 -15.20 -8.16 8.32
CA GLN A 154 -14.89 -8.87 7.09
C GLN A 154 -14.16 -10.18 7.35
N HIS A 155 -13.17 -10.19 8.24
CA HIS A 155 -12.42 -11.38 8.61
C HIS A 155 -13.33 -12.47 9.20
N LYS A 156 -14.24 -12.10 10.13
CA LYS A 156 -15.17 -13.02 10.78
C LYS A 156 -16.18 -13.63 9.80
N TYR A 157 -16.67 -12.84 8.85
CA TYR A 157 -17.72 -13.25 7.89
C TYR A 157 -17.18 -13.45 6.48
N TYR A 158 -15.88 -13.73 6.33
CA TYR A 158 -15.22 -13.68 5.03
C TYR A 158 -15.87 -14.60 3.98
N VAL A 159 -16.10 -15.87 4.32
CA VAL A 159 -16.71 -16.84 3.38
C VAL A 159 -18.14 -16.45 3.00
N PRO A 160 -19.07 -16.16 3.94
CA PRO A 160 -20.39 -15.64 3.59
C PRO A 160 -20.34 -14.36 2.74
N LEU A 161 -19.44 -13.43 3.06
CA LEU A 161 -19.29 -12.18 2.29
C LEU A 161 -18.80 -12.44 0.86
N VAL A 162 -17.85 -13.36 0.65
CA VAL A 162 -17.42 -13.77 -0.69
C VAL A 162 -18.62 -14.24 -1.52
N ILE A 163 -19.46 -15.12 -0.96
CA ILE A 163 -20.64 -15.64 -1.65
C ILE A 163 -21.62 -14.51 -1.97
N VAL A 164 -22.01 -13.70 -0.97
CA VAL A 164 -22.98 -12.61 -1.15
C VAL A 164 -22.49 -11.59 -2.17
N VAL A 165 -21.23 -11.17 -2.09
CA VAL A 165 -20.64 -10.18 -3.01
C VAL A 165 -20.61 -10.72 -4.44
N HIS A 166 -20.20 -11.97 -4.65
CA HIS A 166 -20.17 -12.56 -5.99
C HIS A 166 -21.57 -12.74 -6.57
N VAL A 167 -22.51 -13.29 -5.80
CA VAL A 167 -23.89 -13.47 -6.25
C VAL A 167 -24.51 -12.13 -6.59
N ALA A 168 -24.36 -11.12 -5.73
CA ALA A 168 -24.92 -9.78 -5.96
C ALA A 168 -24.33 -9.14 -7.23
N ILE A 169 -23.01 -9.07 -7.35
CA ILE A 169 -22.35 -8.39 -8.49
C ILE A 169 -22.64 -9.12 -9.80
N LEU A 170 -22.46 -10.45 -9.85
CA LEU A 170 -22.63 -11.21 -11.09
C LEU A 170 -24.08 -11.24 -11.54
N THR A 171 -25.03 -11.37 -10.61
CA THR A 171 -26.46 -11.36 -10.96
C THR A 171 -26.90 -10.00 -11.49
N LEU A 172 -26.48 -8.90 -10.83
CA LEU A 172 -26.82 -7.55 -11.26
C LEU A 172 -26.25 -7.23 -12.64
N VAL A 173 -24.97 -7.55 -12.87
CA VAL A 173 -24.32 -7.30 -14.16
C VAL A 173 -24.88 -8.22 -15.25
N GLY A 174 -25.07 -9.49 -14.96
CA GLY A 174 -25.66 -10.47 -15.89
C GLY A 174 -27.08 -10.08 -16.31
N TRP A 175 -27.89 -9.61 -15.37
CA TRP A 175 -29.22 -9.08 -15.66
C TRP A 175 -29.17 -7.80 -16.50
N ALA A 176 -28.32 -6.84 -16.14
CA ALA A 176 -28.21 -5.55 -16.84
C ALA A 176 -27.71 -5.70 -18.29
N VAL A 177 -26.86 -6.69 -18.55
CA VAL A 177 -26.30 -6.97 -19.88
C VAL A 177 -27.18 -7.92 -20.71
N GLY A 178 -28.06 -8.70 -20.06
CA GLY A 178 -28.90 -9.71 -20.71
C GLY A 178 -28.18 -11.02 -21.04
N ASP A 179 -26.98 -11.24 -20.49
CA ASP A 179 -26.16 -12.44 -20.70
C ASP A 179 -25.63 -12.96 -19.35
N MET A 180 -26.52 -13.59 -18.59
CA MET A 180 -26.22 -14.09 -17.24
C MET A 180 -25.08 -15.11 -17.25
N TRP A 181 -25.16 -16.11 -18.12
CA TRP A 181 -24.17 -17.19 -18.17
C TRP A 181 -22.83 -16.71 -18.69
N GLY A 182 -22.81 -15.81 -19.70
CA GLY A 182 -21.58 -15.18 -20.14
C GLY A 182 -20.89 -14.39 -19.04
N VAL A 183 -21.64 -13.61 -18.24
CA VAL A 183 -21.08 -12.87 -17.11
C VAL A 183 -20.61 -13.79 -15.99
N VAL A 184 -21.34 -14.87 -15.66
CA VAL A 184 -20.91 -15.84 -14.63
C VAL A 184 -19.64 -16.58 -15.06
N LEU A 185 -19.56 -17.03 -16.31
CA LEU A 185 -18.42 -17.78 -16.83
C LEU A 185 -17.19 -16.88 -17.05
N LEU A 186 -17.36 -15.74 -17.72
CA LEU A 186 -16.25 -14.83 -18.00
C LEU A 186 -15.94 -13.94 -16.79
N GLY A 187 -16.91 -13.13 -16.35
CA GLY A 187 -16.76 -12.19 -15.24
C GLY A 187 -16.66 -12.83 -13.85
N GLY A 188 -17.22 -14.01 -13.67
CA GLY A 188 -17.06 -14.83 -12.48
C GLY A 188 -15.78 -15.67 -12.53
N LEU A 189 -15.78 -16.72 -13.34
CA LEU A 189 -14.75 -17.76 -13.32
C LEU A 189 -13.43 -17.34 -14.01
N VAL A 190 -13.44 -16.99 -15.30
CA VAL A 190 -12.21 -16.64 -16.04
C VAL A 190 -11.51 -15.44 -15.41
N ARG A 191 -12.27 -14.39 -15.05
CA ARG A 191 -11.75 -13.21 -14.38
C ARG A 191 -11.12 -13.54 -13.02
N LEU A 192 -11.62 -14.53 -12.28
CA LEU A 192 -11.02 -14.93 -11.00
C LEU A 192 -9.62 -15.50 -11.22
N ILE A 193 -9.51 -16.42 -12.18
CA ILE A 193 -8.26 -17.09 -12.54
C ILE A 193 -7.24 -16.04 -13.00
N LEU A 194 -7.65 -15.13 -13.90
CA LEU A 194 -6.79 -14.04 -14.36
C LEU A 194 -6.37 -13.13 -13.20
N SER A 195 -7.29 -12.73 -12.34
CA SER A 195 -7.00 -11.87 -11.18
C SER A 195 -5.97 -12.49 -10.23
N HIS A 196 -6.06 -13.80 -9.99
CA HIS A 196 -5.10 -14.53 -9.16
C HIS A 196 -3.72 -14.55 -9.81
N HIS A 197 -3.59 -15.02 -11.04
CA HIS A 197 -2.28 -15.10 -11.71
C HIS A 197 -1.62 -13.74 -11.90
N VAL A 198 -2.39 -12.70 -12.25
CA VAL A 198 -1.90 -11.32 -12.30
C VAL A 198 -1.30 -10.90 -10.95
N THR A 199 -1.99 -11.18 -9.85
CA THR A 199 -1.48 -10.84 -8.52
C THR A 199 -0.23 -11.67 -8.19
N PHE A 200 -0.23 -12.95 -8.54
CA PHE A 200 0.89 -13.85 -8.29
C PHE A 200 2.16 -13.48 -9.07
N PHE A 201 2.02 -12.80 -10.22
CA PHE A 201 3.17 -12.23 -10.93
C PHE A 201 3.87 -11.10 -10.18
N ILE A 202 3.23 -10.48 -9.18
CA ILE A 202 3.90 -9.53 -8.29
C ILE A 202 4.96 -10.29 -7.47
N ASN A 203 4.59 -11.42 -6.88
CA ASN A 203 5.51 -12.22 -6.07
C ASN A 203 6.60 -12.89 -6.93
N SER A 204 6.27 -13.29 -8.16
CA SER A 204 7.19 -14.01 -9.03
C SER A 204 7.91 -13.12 -10.04
N LEU A 205 7.24 -12.69 -11.12
CA LEU A 205 7.88 -11.95 -12.20
C LEU A 205 8.42 -10.58 -11.76
N CYS A 206 7.76 -9.87 -10.85
CA CYS A 206 8.31 -8.59 -10.35
C CYS A 206 9.56 -8.78 -9.48
N HIS A 207 9.91 -10.02 -9.11
CA HIS A 207 11.17 -10.36 -8.45
C HIS A 207 12.19 -11.04 -9.40
N MET A 208 11.91 -11.10 -10.71
CA MET A 208 12.78 -11.76 -11.70
C MET A 208 13.04 -10.90 -12.94
N TRP A 209 12.02 -10.22 -13.46
CA TRP A 209 12.05 -9.56 -14.77
C TRP A 209 11.76 -8.06 -14.67
N GLY A 210 12.77 -7.24 -14.98
CA GLY A 210 12.69 -5.79 -14.94
C GLY A 210 14.00 -5.14 -14.51
N LYS A 211 13.93 -3.87 -14.11
CA LYS A 211 15.10 -3.07 -13.69
C LYS A 211 15.08 -2.81 -12.19
N ARG A 212 16.22 -2.48 -11.58
CA ARG A 212 16.30 -2.05 -10.18
C ARG A 212 16.80 -0.61 -10.04
N PRO A 213 15.98 0.38 -10.45
CA PRO A 213 16.42 1.76 -10.52
C PRO A 213 16.67 2.43 -9.16
N TYR A 214 16.15 1.92 -8.04
CA TYR A 214 16.21 2.61 -6.74
C TYR A 214 17.00 1.87 -5.66
N THR A 215 17.04 0.53 -5.69
CA THR A 215 17.82 -0.28 -4.74
C THR A 215 18.11 -1.66 -5.33
N ASP A 216 19.23 -2.28 -4.95
CA ASP A 216 19.52 -3.69 -5.22
C ASP A 216 19.65 -4.56 -3.96
N GLU A 217 19.22 -4.03 -2.80
CA GLU A 217 19.19 -4.77 -1.51
C GLU A 217 18.28 -6.00 -1.54
N ASN A 218 17.29 -6.01 -2.44
CA ASN A 218 16.40 -7.15 -2.67
C ASN A 218 16.16 -7.37 -4.17
N THR A 219 15.42 -8.43 -4.48
CA THR A 219 15.19 -8.88 -5.84
C THR A 219 14.08 -8.15 -6.58
N ALA A 220 13.31 -7.29 -5.93
CA ALA A 220 12.20 -6.58 -6.55
C ALA A 220 12.65 -5.70 -7.71
N ARG A 221 11.87 -5.67 -8.79
CA ARG A 221 12.18 -5.03 -10.07
C ARG A 221 10.99 -4.22 -10.57
N ASP A 222 11.30 -3.09 -11.17
CA ASP A 222 10.34 -2.28 -11.93
C ASP A 222 10.16 -2.83 -13.34
N ASN A 223 8.91 -3.01 -13.75
CA ASN A 223 8.56 -3.47 -15.08
C ASN A 223 7.23 -2.84 -15.55
N PHE A 224 7.29 -2.15 -16.68
CA PHE A 224 6.14 -1.46 -17.27
C PHE A 224 5.02 -2.41 -17.72
N TRP A 225 5.38 -3.53 -18.37
CA TRP A 225 4.40 -4.50 -18.85
C TRP A 225 3.69 -5.21 -17.69
N LEU A 226 4.46 -5.55 -16.65
CA LEU A 226 3.86 -6.07 -15.43
C LEU A 226 2.97 -5.00 -14.76
N ALA A 227 3.36 -3.73 -14.77
CA ALA A 227 2.51 -2.67 -14.21
C ALA A 227 1.16 -2.56 -14.94
N ILE A 228 1.10 -2.79 -16.25
CA ILE A 228 -0.18 -2.86 -16.98
C ILE A 228 -1.02 -4.03 -16.47
N ALA A 229 -0.43 -5.23 -16.45
CA ALA A 229 -1.14 -6.43 -15.99
C ALA A 229 -1.63 -6.29 -14.55
N THR A 230 -0.79 -5.76 -13.65
CA THR A 230 -1.03 -5.68 -12.21
C THR A 230 -1.65 -4.37 -11.74
N TRP A 231 -2.21 -3.57 -12.65
CA TRP A 231 -2.91 -2.32 -12.31
C TRP A 231 -2.04 -1.31 -11.54
N GLY A 232 -0.75 -1.25 -11.86
CA GLY A 232 0.22 -0.30 -11.31
C GLY A 232 1.21 -0.89 -10.31
N GLU A 233 1.07 -2.17 -9.93
CA GLU A 233 1.94 -2.82 -8.93
C GLU A 233 3.29 -3.31 -9.48
N GLY A 234 3.51 -3.20 -10.79
CA GLY A 234 4.74 -3.64 -11.45
C GLY A 234 5.96 -2.74 -11.22
N TYR A 235 5.82 -1.56 -10.61
CA TYR A 235 6.97 -0.75 -10.14
C TYR A 235 7.43 -1.22 -8.77
N HIS A 236 7.82 -2.49 -8.71
CA HIS A 236 8.01 -3.21 -7.46
C HIS A 236 9.33 -2.84 -6.78
N ASN A 237 10.37 -2.47 -7.55
CA ASN A 237 11.63 -1.99 -6.96
C ASN A 237 11.40 -0.69 -6.20
N TYR A 238 10.67 0.27 -6.79
CA TYR A 238 10.28 1.51 -6.09
C TYR A 238 9.46 1.19 -4.84
N HIS A 239 8.46 0.33 -4.98
CA HIS A 239 7.56 -0.02 -3.90
C HIS A 239 8.31 -0.62 -2.71
N HIS A 240 9.27 -1.50 -2.92
CA HIS A 240 10.00 -2.15 -1.83
C HIS A 240 10.88 -1.20 -1.01
N ILE A 241 11.55 -0.24 -1.63
CA ILE A 241 12.34 0.78 -0.90
C ILE A 241 11.45 1.85 -0.25
N PHE A 242 10.33 2.22 -0.90
CA PHE A 242 9.49 3.35 -0.52
C PHE A 242 8.04 2.91 -0.23
N GLN A 243 7.88 1.81 0.48
CA GLN A 243 6.61 1.08 0.66
C GLN A 243 5.45 1.91 1.26
N TYR A 244 5.74 3.01 1.92
CA TYR A 244 4.74 3.92 2.51
C TYR A 244 4.28 5.03 1.56
N ASP A 245 4.84 5.17 0.35
CA ASP A 245 4.29 6.08 -0.67
C ASP A 245 2.97 5.51 -1.20
N TYR A 246 1.95 6.36 -1.36
CA TYR A 246 0.68 5.93 -1.95
C TYR A 246 0.75 5.65 -3.46
N ARG A 247 1.88 5.97 -4.10
CA ARG A 247 2.18 5.70 -5.51
C ARG A 247 3.21 4.60 -5.62
N ASN A 248 3.00 3.70 -6.57
CA ASN A 248 4.08 2.86 -7.07
C ASN A 248 4.69 3.49 -8.32
N GLY A 249 3.84 3.96 -9.24
CA GLY A 249 4.27 4.71 -10.42
C GLY A 249 4.47 6.19 -10.09
N VAL A 250 5.64 6.57 -9.59
CA VAL A 250 5.95 7.95 -9.19
C VAL A 250 6.14 8.95 -10.34
N LYS A 251 6.54 8.47 -11.52
CA LYS A 251 6.67 9.31 -12.71
C LYS A 251 5.28 9.54 -13.33
N TRP A 252 5.06 10.71 -13.91
CA TRP A 252 3.74 11.09 -14.43
C TRP A 252 3.25 10.16 -15.55
N TRP A 253 4.17 9.64 -16.37
CA TRP A 253 3.91 8.72 -17.48
C TRP A 253 3.77 7.25 -17.04
N GLN A 254 4.16 6.90 -15.81
CA GLN A 254 4.07 5.53 -15.33
C GLN A 254 2.61 5.13 -15.13
N TYR A 255 2.20 4.03 -15.76
CA TYR A 255 0.86 3.45 -15.63
C TYR A 255 0.61 2.96 -14.20
N ASP A 256 -0.21 3.68 -13.47
CA ASP A 256 -0.64 3.33 -12.10
C ASP A 256 -2.06 3.90 -11.93
N PRO A 257 -3.11 3.18 -12.36
CA PRO A 257 -4.49 3.64 -12.22
C PRO A 257 -4.87 3.85 -10.74
N THR A 258 -4.29 3.05 -9.84
CA THR A 258 -4.54 3.11 -8.40
C THR A 258 -4.12 4.44 -7.77
N LYS A 259 -2.99 5.02 -8.18
CA LYS A 259 -2.60 6.36 -7.68
C LYS A 259 -3.62 7.43 -8.07
N TRP A 260 -4.19 7.33 -9.26
CA TRP A 260 -5.15 8.31 -9.77
C TRP A 260 -6.51 8.14 -9.09
N LEU A 261 -6.93 6.90 -8.83
CA LEU A 261 -8.11 6.61 -8.02
C LEU A 261 -7.97 7.23 -6.63
N ILE A 262 -6.88 6.94 -5.91
CA ILE A 262 -6.65 7.46 -4.54
C ILE A 262 -6.57 8.99 -4.55
N TRP A 263 -5.87 9.58 -5.51
CA TRP A 263 -5.78 11.04 -5.64
C TRP A 263 -7.16 11.67 -5.89
N THR A 264 -7.97 11.09 -6.76
CA THR A 264 -9.32 11.58 -7.06
C THR A 264 -10.20 11.49 -5.81
N CYS A 265 -10.17 10.36 -5.10
CA CYS A 265 -10.83 10.21 -3.80
C CYS A 265 -10.38 11.27 -2.79
N SER A 266 -9.12 11.70 -2.82
CA SER A 266 -8.66 12.78 -1.93
C SER A 266 -9.23 14.15 -2.30
N LYS A 267 -9.43 14.41 -3.59
CA LYS A 267 -10.07 15.65 -4.06
C LYS A 267 -11.56 15.69 -3.69
N LEU A 268 -12.19 14.52 -3.60
CA LEU A 268 -13.57 14.37 -3.13
C LEU A 268 -13.71 14.31 -1.60
N GLY A 269 -12.62 14.43 -0.84
CA GLY A 269 -12.64 14.34 0.62
C GLY A 269 -12.84 12.91 1.18
N LEU A 270 -12.82 11.88 0.32
CA LEU A 270 -12.96 10.48 0.71
C LEU A 270 -11.65 9.86 1.19
N ALA A 271 -10.52 10.43 0.80
CA ALA A 271 -9.17 10.05 1.22
C ALA A 271 -8.38 11.26 1.75
N LYS A 272 -7.51 11.06 2.73
CA LYS A 272 -6.69 12.11 3.34
C LYS A 272 -5.31 11.57 3.73
N ASN A 273 -4.39 12.47 4.07
CA ASN A 273 -3.04 12.12 4.54
C ASN A 273 -2.27 11.20 3.59
N LEU A 274 -2.37 11.47 2.28
CA LEU A 274 -1.65 10.72 1.23
C LEU A 274 -0.14 10.90 1.43
N ARG A 275 0.54 9.84 1.84
CA ARG A 275 1.98 9.81 2.07
C ARG A 275 2.73 9.82 0.75
N ARG A 276 3.69 10.74 0.62
CA ARG A 276 4.55 10.86 -0.56
C ARG A 276 5.99 10.98 -0.13
N ILE A 277 6.87 10.21 -0.77
CA ILE A 277 8.30 10.40 -0.60
C ILE A 277 8.72 11.72 -1.28
N PRO A 278 9.54 12.55 -0.61
CA PRO A 278 10.11 13.75 -1.22
C PRO A 278 10.87 13.41 -2.51
N SER A 279 10.69 14.23 -3.54
CA SER A 279 11.33 14.03 -4.86
C SER A 279 12.85 13.91 -4.76
N PHE A 280 13.47 14.62 -3.81
CA PHE A 280 14.89 14.52 -3.53
C PHE A 280 15.31 13.10 -3.15
N ASN A 281 14.61 12.45 -2.23
CA ASN A 281 14.96 11.10 -1.77
C ASN A 281 14.83 10.07 -2.91
N ILE A 282 13.82 10.22 -3.75
CA ILE A 282 13.62 9.38 -4.95
C ILE A 282 14.79 9.55 -5.92
N LYS A 283 15.14 10.81 -6.24
CA LYS A 283 16.26 11.13 -7.14
C LYS A 283 17.60 10.66 -6.57
N LYS A 284 17.81 10.79 -5.26
CA LYS A 284 18.99 10.30 -4.55
C LYS A 284 19.16 8.80 -4.76
N ALA A 285 18.11 8.01 -4.52
CA ALA A 285 18.13 6.56 -4.71
C ALA A 285 18.40 6.19 -6.18
N GLU A 286 17.74 6.87 -7.12
CA GLU A 286 17.93 6.64 -8.55
C GLU A 286 19.36 6.96 -9.03
N LEU A 287 19.93 8.07 -8.55
CA LEU A 287 21.32 8.46 -8.87
C LEU A 287 22.33 7.51 -8.25
N ALA A 288 22.15 7.11 -6.99
CA ALA A 288 23.03 6.15 -6.33
C ALA A 288 23.13 4.82 -7.10
N MET A 289 21.99 4.28 -7.55
CA MET A 289 21.99 3.07 -8.38
C MET A 289 22.64 3.28 -9.75
N LYS A 290 22.46 4.45 -10.38
CA LYS A 290 23.12 4.77 -11.65
C LYS A 290 24.65 4.80 -11.52
N PHE A 291 25.17 5.42 -10.46
CA PHE A 291 26.62 5.41 -10.20
C PHE A 291 27.12 3.99 -9.96
N LYS A 292 26.40 3.19 -9.15
CA LYS A 292 26.73 1.79 -8.91
C LYS A 292 26.79 0.95 -10.20
N TYR A 293 25.82 1.12 -11.10
CA TYR A 293 25.83 0.42 -12.39
C TYR A 293 26.95 0.92 -13.32
N ALA A 294 27.21 2.22 -13.35
CA ALA A 294 28.32 2.77 -14.13
C ALA A 294 29.68 2.20 -13.68
N GLU A 295 29.90 2.06 -12.37
CA GLU A 295 31.11 1.42 -11.83
C GLU A 295 31.20 -0.06 -12.22
N GLN A 296 30.10 -0.81 -12.16
CA GLN A 296 30.04 -2.21 -12.59
C GLN A 296 30.33 -2.38 -14.08
N ASP A 297 29.71 -1.55 -14.93
CA ASP A 297 29.93 -1.56 -16.38
C ASP A 297 31.39 -1.22 -16.71
N LEU A 298 31.99 -0.24 -16.02
CA LEU A 298 33.40 0.10 -16.16
C LEU A 298 34.35 -1.02 -15.72
N ALA A 299 33.96 -1.84 -14.74
CA ALA A 299 34.75 -2.99 -14.31
C ALA A 299 34.70 -4.13 -15.33
N ILE A 300 33.58 -4.31 -16.04
CA ILE A 300 33.39 -5.39 -17.03
C ILE A 300 33.97 -4.99 -18.40
N TYR A 301 33.65 -3.78 -18.87
CA TYR A 301 33.97 -3.32 -20.22
C TYR A 301 35.22 -2.43 -20.30
N GLY A 302 35.77 -2.01 -19.16
CA GLY A 302 36.90 -1.07 -19.11
C GLY A 302 38.28 -1.70 -19.31
N HIS A 303 38.37 -2.87 -19.95
CA HIS A 303 39.63 -3.58 -20.20
C HIS A 303 40.34 -3.15 -21.49
N ASP A 304 39.64 -2.54 -22.46
CA ASP A 304 40.27 -1.90 -23.62
C ASP A 304 40.68 -0.47 -23.26
N VAL A 305 41.96 -0.28 -22.96
CA VAL A 305 42.53 0.99 -22.51
C VAL A 305 42.66 1.95 -23.68
N ASN A 306 41.61 2.71 -23.96
CA ASN A 306 41.70 3.94 -24.74
C ASN A 306 41.75 5.15 -23.78
N SER A 307 42.48 6.21 -24.13
CA SER A 307 42.65 7.40 -23.28
C SER A 307 41.33 8.07 -22.88
N ASP A 308 40.30 7.92 -23.71
CA ASP A 308 38.93 8.37 -23.47
C ASP A 308 38.25 7.64 -22.29
N LEU A 309 38.55 6.35 -22.07
CA LEU A 309 37.98 5.55 -20.98
C LEU A 309 38.56 5.96 -19.61
N VAL A 310 39.83 6.36 -19.56
CA VAL A 310 40.46 6.90 -18.35
C VAL A 310 39.83 8.25 -17.98
N GLN A 311 39.63 9.13 -18.97
CA GLN A 311 38.92 10.41 -18.77
C GLN A 311 37.48 10.18 -18.31
N MET A 312 36.78 9.19 -18.87
CA MET A 312 35.41 8.89 -18.49
C MET A 312 35.31 8.34 -17.06
N LYS A 313 36.23 7.45 -16.64
CA LYS A 313 36.35 7.00 -15.24
C LYS A 313 36.57 8.17 -14.29
N GLN A 314 37.48 9.08 -14.64
CA GLN A 314 37.78 10.26 -13.81
C GLN A 314 36.58 11.22 -13.73
N ARG A 315 35.84 11.41 -14.83
CA ARG A 315 34.64 12.24 -14.85
C ARG A 315 33.51 11.63 -14.02
N ILE A 316 33.31 10.31 -14.07
CA ILE A 316 32.32 9.63 -13.22
C ILE A 316 32.67 9.79 -11.74
N ALA A 317 33.95 9.65 -11.38
CA ALA A 317 34.40 9.88 -10.00
C ALA A 317 34.16 11.33 -9.55
N GLN A 318 34.48 12.32 -10.39
CA GLN A 318 34.21 13.73 -10.10
C GLN A 318 32.71 14.02 -9.90
N GLU A 319 31.85 13.47 -10.75
CA GLU A 319 30.39 13.61 -10.62
C GLU A 319 29.87 12.92 -9.34
N TYR A 320 30.46 11.78 -8.96
CA TYR A 320 30.12 11.08 -7.72
C TYR A 320 30.52 11.89 -6.49
N ASP A 321 31.70 12.50 -6.50
CA ASP A 321 32.16 13.40 -5.43
C ASP A 321 31.27 14.63 -5.32
N ALA A 322 30.95 15.28 -6.45
CA ALA A 322 30.03 16.43 -6.49
C ALA A 322 28.63 16.07 -5.99
N PHE A 323 28.12 14.88 -6.36
CA PHE A 323 26.87 14.34 -5.85
C PHE A 323 26.93 14.13 -4.33
N THR A 324 28.01 13.54 -3.82
CA THR A 324 28.22 13.33 -2.38
C THR A 324 28.26 14.64 -1.61
N HIS A 325 28.94 15.67 -2.14
CA HIS A 325 28.90 17.03 -1.58
C HIS A 325 27.49 17.60 -1.54
N THR A 326 26.74 17.48 -2.63
CA THR A 326 25.33 17.91 -2.69
C THR A 326 24.46 17.21 -1.64
N LEU A 327 24.70 15.91 -1.39
CA LEU A 327 24.00 15.15 -0.35
C LEU A 327 24.34 15.66 1.06
N ASN A 328 25.60 16.00 1.31
CA ASN A 328 26.04 16.55 2.59
C ASN A 328 25.45 17.93 2.85
N ASP A 329 25.41 18.80 1.84
CA ASP A 329 24.81 20.13 1.95
C ASP A 329 23.31 20.05 2.19
N TRP A 330 22.62 19.13 1.50
CA TRP A 330 21.22 18.86 1.76
C TRP A 330 20.98 18.36 3.19
N ALA A 331 21.82 17.46 3.71
CA ALA A 331 21.70 16.95 5.07
C ALA A 331 21.83 18.08 6.11
N LYS A 332 22.81 18.98 5.92
CA LYS A 332 22.97 20.19 6.74
C LYS A 332 21.74 21.11 6.68
N LEU A 333 21.22 21.37 5.48
CA LEU A 333 20.00 22.18 5.32
C LEU A 333 18.78 21.55 6.00
N LYS A 334 18.65 20.21 5.96
CA LYS A 334 17.57 19.51 6.66
C LYS A 334 17.71 19.56 8.17
N GLU A 335 18.92 19.44 8.69
CA GLU A 335 19.20 19.61 10.11
C GLU A 335 18.83 21.04 10.55
N GLN A 336 19.27 22.05 9.79
CA GLN A 336 18.90 23.45 10.04
C GLN A 336 17.38 23.68 10.02
N GLU A 337 16.68 23.13 9.02
CA GLU A 337 15.21 23.20 8.94
C GLU A 337 14.54 22.57 10.17
N LEU A 338 15.02 21.40 10.61
CA LEU A 338 14.48 20.71 11.79
C LEU A 338 14.73 21.53 13.06
N HIS A 339 15.93 22.09 13.23
CA HIS A 339 16.25 22.97 14.35
C HIS A 339 15.38 24.23 14.36
N ALA A 340 15.23 24.89 13.21
CA ALA A 340 14.36 26.06 13.08
C ALA A 340 12.89 25.73 13.41
N LYS A 341 12.38 24.59 12.94
CA LYS A 341 11.03 24.13 13.27
C LYS A 341 10.85 23.83 14.76
N LYS A 342 11.83 23.17 15.40
CA LYS A 342 11.82 22.91 16.84
C LYS A 342 11.81 24.22 17.64
N ALA A 343 12.65 25.19 17.24
CA ALA A 343 12.71 26.50 17.87
C ALA A 343 11.38 27.25 17.74
N ALA A 344 10.78 27.29 16.55
CA ALA A 344 9.50 27.95 16.32
C ALA A 344 8.34 27.31 17.12
N VAL A 345 8.35 25.98 17.28
CA VAL A 345 7.36 25.29 18.12
C VAL A 345 7.57 25.61 19.60
N ALA A 346 8.81 25.58 20.08
CA ALA A 346 9.14 25.93 21.46
C ALA A 346 8.72 27.37 21.78
N GLU A 347 8.99 28.31 20.88
CA GLU A 347 8.58 29.71 21.01
C GLU A 347 7.05 29.85 21.07
N LYS A 348 6.31 29.18 20.19
CA LYS A 348 4.84 29.16 20.24
C LYS A 348 4.29 28.60 21.55
N ILE A 349 4.89 27.53 22.07
CA ILE A 349 4.50 26.96 23.37
C ILE A 349 4.74 28.00 24.48
N HIS A 350 5.90 28.65 24.46
CA HIS A 350 6.27 29.66 25.46
C HIS A 350 5.35 30.87 25.43
N GLN A 351 4.99 31.36 24.24
CA GLN A 351 4.03 32.45 24.04
C GLN A 351 2.64 32.06 24.54
N MET A 352 2.21 30.82 24.30
CA MET A 352 0.90 30.32 24.73
C MET A 352 0.82 30.13 26.25
N ASP A 353 1.87 29.61 26.89
CA ASP A 353 1.97 29.50 28.35
C ASP A 353 1.93 30.88 29.01
N HIS A 354 2.70 31.85 28.48
CA HIS A 354 2.67 33.22 28.97
C HIS A 354 1.29 33.85 28.84
N LYS A 355 0.64 33.69 27.67
CA LYS A 355 -0.72 34.20 27.46
C LYS A 355 -1.72 33.59 28.45
N LEU A 356 -1.68 32.27 28.65
CA LEU A 356 -2.55 31.59 29.61
C LEU A 356 -2.33 32.10 31.03
N LYS A 357 -1.08 32.30 31.46
CA LYS A 357 -0.77 32.88 32.78
C LYS A 357 -1.38 34.27 32.95
N VAL A 358 -1.24 35.15 31.96
CA VAL A 358 -1.83 36.49 31.98
C VAL A 358 -3.36 36.41 32.04
N ASP A 359 -3.97 35.55 31.22
CA ASP A 359 -5.42 35.35 31.20
C ASP A 359 -5.94 34.83 32.55
N PHE A 360 -5.23 33.91 33.20
CA PHE A 360 -5.55 33.42 34.55
C PHE A 360 -5.45 34.52 35.61
N GLN A 361 -4.38 35.33 35.59
CA GLN A 361 -4.23 36.46 36.52
C GLN A 361 -5.35 37.49 36.37
N LEU A 362 -5.75 37.80 35.13
CA LEU A 362 -6.89 38.69 34.85
C LEU A 362 -8.22 38.10 35.35
N LEU A 363 -8.36 36.77 35.31
CA LEU A 363 -9.53 36.07 35.82
C LEU A 363 -9.58 36.11 37.35
N GLU A 364 -8.46 35.86 38.03
CA GLU A 364 -8.33 36.00 39.48
C GLU A 364 -8.63 37.43 39.95
N HIS A 365 -8.09 38.44 39.26
CA HIS A 365 -8.37 39.84 39.58
C HIS A 365 -9.86 40.17 39.45
N ARG A 366 -10.52 39.70 38.37
CA ARG A 366 -11.97 39.88 38.20
C ARG A 366 -12.76 39.20 39.32
N LEU A 367 -12.38 37.98 39.71
CA LEU A 367 -13.01 37.27 40.82
C LEU A 367 -12.85 38.02 42.15
N SER A 368 -11.66 38.55 42.46
CA SER A 368 -11.45 39.36 43.68
C SER A 368 -12.31 40.62 43.67
N HIS A 369 -12.38 41.32 42.54
CA HIS A 369 -13.23 42.51 42.39
C HIS A 369 -14.72 42.18 42.59
N HIS A 370 -15.20 41.08 42.01
CA HIS A 370 -16.57 40.62 42.24
C HIS A 370 -16.84 40.29 43.71
N ARG A 371 -15.89 39.65 44.40
CA ARG A 371 -15.98 39.38 45.85
C ARG A 371 -16.09 40.67 46.65
N GLU A 372 -15.23 41.65 46.40
CA GLU A 372 -15.26 42.95 47.09
C GLU A 372 -16.57 43.71 46.86
N CYS A 373 -17.09 43.69 45.63
CA CYS A 373 -18.39 44.26 45.30
C CYS A 373 -19.51 43.57 46.09
N LEU A 374 -19.51 42.23 46.15
CA LEU A 374 -20.51 41.45 46.88
C LEU A 374 -20.44 41.73 48.39
N GLU A 375 -19.25 41.78 48.97
CA GLU A 375 -19.06 42.14 50.37
C GLU A 375 -19.59 43.54 50.68
N THR A 376 -19.33 44.51 49.80
CA THR A 376 -19.80 45.89 49.95
C THR A 376 -21.32 45.97 49.89
N LEU A 377 -21.93 45.28 48.91
CA LEU A 377 -23.39 45.14 48.81
C LEU A 377 -23.97 44.51 50.08
N MET A 378 -23.35 43.44 50.57
CA MET A 378 -23.83 42.75 51.78
C MET A 378 -23.70 43.58 53.04
N ARG A 379 -22.62 44.37 53.18
CA ARG A 379 -22.48 45.36 54.27
C ARG A 379 -23.58 46.42 54.19
N ASN A 380 -23.92 46.89 52.98
CA ASN A 380 -24.98 47.88 52.79
C ASN A 380 -26.37 47.33 53.12
N VAL A 381 -26.66 46.07 52.75
CA VAL A 381 -27.91 45.38 53.12
C VAL A 381 -28.01 45.22 54.64
N LYS A 382 -26.95 44.74 55.31
CA LYS A 382 -26.92 44.62 56.78
C LYS A 382 -27.13 45.97 57.48
N LYS A 383 -26.50 47.04 56.98
CA LYS A 383 -26.69 48.40 57.51
C LYS A 383 -28.12 48.90 57.33
N ARG A 384 -28.78 48.63 56.20
CA ARG A 384 -30.18 49.03 55.99
C ARG A 384 -31.13 48.29 56.93
N ASN A 385 -30.92 47.00 57.15
CA ASN A 385 -31.76 46.22 58.06
C ASN A 385 -31.59 46.64 59.53
N ALA A 386 -30.40 47.10 59.94
CA ALA A 386 -30.13 47.60 61.29
C ALA A 386 -30.69 49.01 61.57
N VAL A 387 -31.21 49.72 60.56
CA VAL A 387 -31.85 51.05 60.69
C VAL A 387 -33.38 50.94 60.60
N SER A 388 -33.90 49.74 60.31
CA SER A 388 -35.34 49.43 60.21
C SER A 388 -35.90 48.63 61.40
N GLU A 389 -35.06 48.35 62.41
CA GLU A 389 -35.46 47.98 63.78
C GLU A 389 -35.32 49.22 64.67
#